data_AF-A0A937HGL8-F1
#
_entry.id   AF-A0A937HGL8-F1
#
_cell.length_a   1.000
_cell.length_b   1.000
_cell.length_c   1.000
_cell.angle_alpha   90.00
_cell.angle_beta   90.00
_cell.angle_gamma   90.00
#
_symmetry.space_group_name_H-M   'P 1'
#
loop_
_entity.id
_entity.type
_entity.pdbx_description
1 polymer ?
#
loop_
_entity_poly.entity_id
_entity_poly.type
_entity_poly.pdbx_seq_one_letter_code
_entity_poly.pdbx_strand_id
1 'polypeptide(L)'
;MTQNSDNDWQASNEELLALEGEIPLLSAVREFTARATRARWFAELGEPIDGETAHLARLYLDALGFPDAEPLPVMNWDDALDASESGDLNSEAWEAEEQLRAALTDRVLEGVSEEGLGVMLANLSAALAEPVAEMADEALMMADEAPDAIRDLAVGAAQQAAFGGALALAAAALEMAENDDQAAGEEALGHPLLLRYRLFEMGRWPLALSGRSLNLF
;
A
#
# COMPACT_ATOMS: atom_id res chain seq x y z
N MET A 1 28.99 -48.64 0.51
CA MET A 1 29.42 -47.22 0.54
C MET A 1 28.37 -46.42 -0.20
N THR A 2 27.48 -45.79 0.55
CA THR A 2 26.64 -44.69 0.10
C THR A 2 26.36 -43.91 1.37
N GLN A 3 27.05 -42.77 1.51
CA GLN A 3 26.89 -41.85 2.62
C GLN A 3 25.46 -41.32 2.59
N ASN A 4 24.72 -41.60 3.66
CA ASN A 4 23.51 -40.87 4.00
C ASN A 4 23.99 -39.51 4.51
N SER A 5 23.97 -38.50 3.67
CA SER A 5 24.09 -37.11 4.13
C SER A 5 22.73 -36.74 4.73
N ASP A 6 22.48 -37.23 5.95
CA ASP A 6 21.50 -36.62 6.84
C ASP A 6 21.99 -35.20 7.08
N ASN A 7 21.39 -34.26 6.35
CA ASN A 7 21.57 -32.84 6.55
C ASN A 7 20.86 -32.49 7.87
N ASP A 8 21.54 -32.75 8.99
CA ASP A 8 21.09 -32.39 10.34
C ASP A 8 21.18 -30.87 10.45
N TRP A 9 20.13 -30.19 10.01
CA TRP A 9 20.00 -28.74 10.08
C TRP A 9 19.80 -28.34 11.54
N GLN A 10 20.90 -28.06 12.24
CA GLN A 10 20.87 -27.51 13.59
C GLN A 10 20.89 -25.99 13.47
N ALA A 11 19.72 -25.35 13.68
CA ALA A 11 19.62 -23.90 13.79
C ALA A 11 20.58 -23.41 14.87
N SER A 12 21.48 -22.51 14.52
CA SER A 12 22.32 -21.83 15.50
C SER A 12 21.45 -20.92 16.38
N ASN A 13 21.90 -20.64 17.62
CA ASN A 13 21.22 -19.66 18.48
C ASN A 13 21.14 -18.26 17.84
N GLU A 14 22.09 -17.93 16.95
CA GLU A 14 22.11 -16.66 16.21
C GLU A 14 20.99 -16.60 15.15
N GLU A 15 20.78 -17.69 14.42
CA GLU A 15 19.64 -17.82 13.48
C GLU A 15 18.29 -17.80 14.21
N LEU A 16 18.20 -18.42 15.39
CA LEU A 16 16.99 -18.35 16.23
C LEU A 16 16.68 -16.93 16.71
N LEU A 17 17.69 -16.20 17.18
CA LEU A 17 17.52 -14.80 17.62
C LEU A 17 17.16 -13.88 16.45
N ALA A 18 17.72 -14.10 15.26
CA ALA A 18 17.35 -13.36 14.06
C ALA A 18 15.87 -13.59 13.70
N LEU A 19 15.42 -14.86 13.66
CA LEU A 19 14.03 -15.21 13.41
C LEU A 19 13.07 -14.63 14.45
N GLU A 20 13.44 -14.64 15.73
CA GLU A 20 12.64 -14.03 16.81
C GLU A 20 12.45 -12.51 16.59
N GLY A 21 13.49 -11.82 16.09
CA GLY A 21 13.42 -10.40 15.73
C GLY A 21 12.43 -10.09 14.61
N GLU A 22 12.21 -11.02 13.68
CA GLU A 22 11.28 -10.85 12.54
C GLU A 22 9.80 -11.01 12.93
N ILE A 23 9.49 -11.66 14.06
CA ILE A 23 8.12 -12.03 14.45
C ILE A 23 7.14 -10.84 14.52
N PRO A 24 7.49 -9.69 15.13
CA PRO A 24 6.59 -8.54 15.21
C PRO A 24 6.22 -8.00 13.83
N LEU A 25 7.20 -7.86 12.95
CA LEU A 25 7.03 -7.39 11.58
C LEU A 25 6.16 -8.35 10.76
N LEU A 26 6.42 -9.66 10.83
CA LEU A 26 5.61 -10.68 10.16
C LEU A 26 4.16 -10.66 10.66
N SER A 27 3.96 -10.43 11.96
CA SER A 27 2.63 -10.32 12.56
C SER A 27 1.89 -9.08 12.06
N ALA A 28 2.56 -7.92 12.01
CA ALA A 28 1.98 -6.68 11.50
C ALA A 28 1.54 -6.81 10.03
N VAL A 29 2.39 -7.37 9.18
CA VAL A 29 2.07 -7.56 7.75
C VAL A 29 0.95 -8.59 7.55
N ARG A 30 0.92 -9.67 8.34
CA ARG A 30 -0.18 -10.65 8.31
C ARG A 30 -1.51 -10.03 8.71
N GLU A 31 -1.53 -9.23 9.77
CA GLU A 31 -2.74 -8.53 10.23
C GLU A 31 -3.22 -7.49 9.23
N PHE A 32 -2.29 -6.72 8.65
CA PHE A 32 -2.56 -5.81 7.55
C PHE A 32 -3.18 -6.54 6.35
N THR A 33 -2.58 -7.65 5.92
CA THR A 33 -3.07 -8.47 4.80
C THR A 33 -4.49 -8.95 5.07
N ALA A 34 -4.77 -9.46 6.28
CA ALA A 34 -6.09 -9.92 6.66
C ALA A 34 -7.14 -8.79 6.68
N ARG A 35 -6.76 -7.55 7.00
CA ARG A 35 -7.64 -6.39 6.90
C ARG A 35 -7.87 -6.00 5.45
N ALA A 36 -6.80 -5.92 4.66
CA ALA A 36 -6.83 -5.53 3.26
C ALA A 36 -7.68 -6.47 2.38
N THR A 37 -7.72 -7.77 2.67
CA THR A 37 -8.61 -8.71 1.95
C THR A 37 -10.10 -8.49 2.22
N ARG A 38 -10.46 -7.68 3.22
CA ARG A 38 -11.85 -7.35 3.59
C ARG A 38 -12.19 -5.87 3.38
N ALA A 39 -11.26 -5.10 2.80
CA ALA A 39 -11.47 -3.68 2.56
C ALA A 39 -12.52 -3.46 1.46
N ARG A 40 -13.16 -2.29 1.48
CA ARG A 40 -14.23 -1.92 0.54
C ARG A 40 -13.67 -1.33 -0.74
N TRP A 41 -12.67 -1.98 -1.35
CA TRP A 41 -12.01 -1.49 -2.56
C TRP A 41 -13.03 -1.00 -3.60
N PHE A 42 -12.83 0.19 -4.15
CA PHE A 42 -13.65 0.76 -5.23
C PHE A 42 -15.16 0.91 -4.94
N ALA A 43 -15.58 0.84 -3.67
CA ALA A 43 -17.01 0.86 -3.32
C ALA A 43 -17.67 2.24 -3.38
N GLU A 44 -16.88 3.32 -3.49
CA GLU A 44 -17.37 4.71 -3.45
C GLU A 44 -16.89 5.50 -4.69
N LEU A 45 -16.57 4.81 -5.79
CA LEU A 45 -16.10 5.46 -7.02
C LEU A 45 -17.19 6.34 -7.64
N GLY A 46 -16.81 7.55 -8.01
CA GLY A 46 -17.69 8.49 -8.72
C GLY A 46 -18.71 9.17 -7.82
N GLU A 47 -18.58 9.01 -6.51
CA GLU A 47 -19.41 9.69 -5.52
C GLU A 47 -18.79 11.04 -5.13
N PRO A 48 -19.58 12.04 -4.70
CA PRO A 48 -19.04 13.26 -4.12
C PRO A 48 -18.12 12.96 -2.92
N ILE A 49 -17.05 13.73 -2.76
CA ILE A 49 -16.14 13.58 -1.61
C ILE A 49 -16.85 14.03 -0.33
N ASP A 50 -16.96 13.12 0.63
CA ASP A 50 -17.52 13.41 1.94
C ASP A 50 -16.46 13.97 2.92
N GLY A 51 -16.89 14.33 4.13
CA GLY A 51 -16.01 14.96 5.12
C GLY A 51 -14.87 14.07 5.61
N GLU A 52 -15.10 12.75 5.71
CA GLU A 52 -14.09 11.79 6.14
C GLU A 52 -13.03 11.58 5.05
N THR A 53 -13.48 11.40 3.80
CA THR A 53 -12.62 11.25 2.63
C THR A 53 -11.78 12.51 2.42
N ALA A 54 -12.40 13.70 2.50
CA ALA A 54 -11.68 14.97 2.37
C ALA A 54 -10.61 15.14 3.45
N HIS A 55 -10.92 14.75 4.69
CA HIS A 55 -9.97 14.81 5.80
C HIS A 55 -8.78 13.87 5.57
N LEU A 56 -9.03 12.64 5.18
CA LEU A 56 -7.97 11.67 4.92
C LEU A 56 -7.09 12.08 3.73
N ALA A 57 -7.71 12.58 2.65
CA ALA A 57 -6.99 13.09 1.49
C ALA A 57 -6.11 14.30 1.84
N ARG A 58 -6.59 15.19 2.73
CA ARG A 58 -5.77 16.28 3.27
C ARG A 58 -4.56 15.77 4.04
N LEU A 59 -4.76 14.82 4.96
CA LEU A 59 -3.66 14.23 5.73
C LEU A 59 -2.61 13.62 4.81
N TYR A 60 -3.05 12.90 3.77
CA TYR A 60 -2.17 12.34 2.76
C TYR A 60 -1.37 13.43 2.03
N LEU A 61 -2.03 14.49 1.57
CA LEU A 61 -1.37 15.61 0.89
C LEU A 61 -0.38 16.36 1.79
N ASP A 62 -0.76 16.64 3.03
CA ASP A 62 0.09 17.31 4.02
C ASP A 62 1.35 16.47 4.29
N ALA A 63 1.17 15.17 4.53
CA ALA A 63 2.27 14.26 4.83
C ALA A 63 3.19 14.01 3.61
N LEU A 64 2.64 14.06 2.40
CA LEU A 64 3.41 13.92 1.15
C LEU A 64 4.19 15.20 0.78
N GLY A 65 3.88 16.34 1.41
CA GLY A 65 4.56 17.62 1.17
C GLY A 65 3.81 18.59 0.25
N PHE A 66 2.51 18.36 0.01
CA PHE A 66 1.65 19.18 -0.83
C PHE A 66 0.47 19.77 -0.03
N PRO A 67 0.71 20.52 1.07
CA PRO A 67 -0.36 21.01 1.97
C PRO A 67 -1.34 21.99 1.31
N ASP A 68 -0.92 22.48 0.16
CA ASP A 68 -1.49 23.54 -0.64
C ASP A 68 -2.39 22.99 -1.76
N ALA A 69 -2.33 21.67 -2.02
CA ALA A 69 -3.17 20.97 -2.98
C ALA A 69 -4.53 20.65 -2.37
N GLU A 70 -5.53 20.31 -3.17
CA GLU A 70 -6.89 19.99 -2.72
C GLU A 70 -7.38 18.68 -3.36
N PRO A 71 -8.16 17.84 -2.66
CA PRO A 71 -8.82 16.71 -3.29
C PRO A 71 -9.92 17.20 -4.24
N LEU A 72 -9.94 16.65 -5.46
CA LEU A 72 -10.92 16.95 -6.50
C LEU A 72 -11.67 15.66 -6.88
N PRO A 73 -13.01 15.64 -6.82
CA PRO A 73 -13.77 14.46 -7.19
C PRO A 73 -13.69 14.23 -8.70
N VAL A 74 -13.41 12.98 -9.08
CA VAL A 74 -13.62 12.46 -10.42
C VAL A 74 -14.91 11.64 -10.40
N MET A 75 -15.81 11.87 -11.36
CA MET A 75 -17.18 11.35 -11.31
C MET A 75 -17.48 10.26 -12.35
N ASN A 76 -16.55 10.01 -13.28
CA ASN A 76 -16.74 9.05 -14.37
C ASN A 76 -15.41 8.39 -14.77
N TRP A 77 -15.52 7.26 -15.46
CA TRP A 77 -14.38 6.43 -15.85
C TRP A 77 -13.48 7.05 -16.92
N ASP A 78 -14.02 7.89 -17.81
CA ASP A 78 -13.23 8.57 -18.85
C ASP A 78 -12.29 9.61 -18.21
N ASP A 79 -12.83 10.46 -17.34
CA ASP A 79 -12.03 11.43 -16.57
C ASP A 79 -11.02 10.70 -15.65
N ALA A 80 -11.37 9.52 -15.14
CA ALA A 80 -10.47 8.71 -14.33
C ALA A 80 -9.30 8.15 -15.14
N LEU A 81 -9.55 7.69 -16.37
CA LEU A 81 -8.51 7.27 -17.30
C LEU A 81 -7.61 8.46 -17.65
N ASP A 82 -8.21 9.58 -18.05
CA ASP A 82 -7.48 10.80 -18.41
C ASP A 82 -6.59 11.27 -17.25
N ALA A 83 -7.11 11.29 -16.02
CA ALA A 83 -6.33 11.66 -14.84
C ALA A 83 -5.23 10.63 -14.49
N SER A 84 -5.47 9.34 -14.73
CA SER A 84 -4.46 8.28 -14.52
C SER A 84 -3.34 8.31 -15.56
N GLU A 85 -3.65 8.67 -16.81
CA GLU A 85 -2.68 8.75 -17.91
C GLU A 85 -1.96 10.11 -17.97
N SER A 86 -2.66 11.20 -17.63
CA SER A 86 -2.11 12.57 -17.63
C SER A 86 -1.28 12.89 -16.40
N GLY A 87 -1.38 12.06 -15.34
CA GLY A 87 -0.45 12.03 -14.23
C GLY A 87 0.91 11.58 -14.75
N ASP A 88 1.67 12.54 -15.28
CA ASP A 88 2.97 12.38 -15.91
C ASP A 88 3.81 11.35 -15.13
N LEU A 89 4.50 10.46 -15.85
CA LEU A 89 5.37 9.41 -15.31
C LEU A 89 6.59 9.97 -14.52
N ASN A 90 6.59 11.27 -14.20
CA ASN A 90 7.58 12.01 -13.41
C ASN A 90 6.93 13.17 -12.62
N SER A 91 5.70 13.02 -12.12
CA SER A 91 5.12 14.05 -11.24
C SER A 91 5.87 14.09 -9.90
N GLU A 92 6.03 15.29 -9.32
CA GLU A 92 6.72 15.48 -8.03
C GLU A 92 6.12 14.61 -6.91
N ALA A 93 4.80 14.36 -6.94
CA ALA A 93 4.13 13.49 -5.98
C ALA A 93 4.52 12.02 -6.14
N TRP A 94 4.63 11.53 -7.38
CA TRP A 94 5.09 10.18 -7.64
C TRP A 94 6.54 10.00 -7.19
N GLU A 95 7.42 10.97 -7.48
CA GLU A 95 8.81 10.94 -7.03
C GLU A 95 8.91 10.94 -5.48
N ALA A 96 8.08 11.73 -4.81
CA ALA A 96 8.01 11.74 -3.35
C ALA A 96 7.57 10.38 -2.79
N GLU A 97 6.54 9.75 -3.36
CA GLU A 97 6.12 8.41 -2.96
C GLU A 97 7.20 7.35 -3.22
N GLU A 98 7.92 7.43 -4.34
CA GLU A 98 9.00 6.50 -4.68
C GLU A 98 10.17 6.63 -3.71
N GLN A 99 10.56 7.85 -3.34
CA GLN A 99 11.59 8.09 -2.33
C GLN A 99 11.18 7.52 -0.96
N LEU A 100 9.93 7.72 -0.54
CA LEU A 100 9.42 7.15 0.71
C LEU A 100 9.38 5.63 0.66
N ARG A 101 9.01 5.04 -0.48
CA ARG A 101 8.97 3.58 -0.65
C ARG A 101 10.37 2.97 -0.60
N ALA A 102 11.35 3.62 -1.23
CA ALA A 102 12.75 3.21 -1.14
C ALA A 102 13.25 3.28 0.30
N ALA A 103 12.99 4.38 1.02
CA ALA A 103 13.41 4.54 2.42
C ALA A 103 12.79 3.48 3.35
N LEU A 104 11.50 3.17 3.19
CA LEU A 104 10.86 2.12 3.96
C LEU A 104 11.37 0.72 3.61
N THR A 105 11.66 0.48 2.33
CA THR A 105 12.25 -0.79 1.88
C THR A 105 13.62 -0.98 2.53
N ASP A 106 14.49 0.03 2.47
CA ASP A 106 15.80 0.01 3.11
C ASP A 106 15.67 -0.24 4.62
N ARG A 107 14.75 0.47 5.29
CA ARG A 107 14.49 0.30 6.72
C ARG A 107 14.04 -1.12 7.06
N VAL A 108 13.11 -1.68 6.30
CA VAL A 108 12.62 -3.05 6.53
C VAL A 108 13.75 -4.07 6.32
N LEU A 109 14.63 -3.85 5.34
CA LEU A 109 15.78 -4.72 5.05
C LEU A 109 16.88 -4.68 6.12
N GLU A 110 16.83 -3.76 7.08
CA GLU A 110 17.67 -3.81 8.28
C GLU A 110 17.23 -4.94 9.24
N GLY A 111 15.94 -5.29 9.21
CA GLY A 111 15.34 -6.29 10.09
C GLY A 111 15.02 -7.63 9.43
N VAL A 112 14.91 -7.70 8.10
CA VAL A 112 14.64 -8.94 7.35
C VAL A 112 15.56 -9.08 6.14
N SER A 113 15.78 -10.30 5.66
CA SER A 113 16.46 -10.54 4.40
C SER A 113 15.65 -10.06 3.18
N GLU A 114 16.34 -9.76 2.07
CA GLU A 114 15.70 -9.40 0.79
C GLU A 114 14.76 -10.51 0.28
N GLU A 115 15.16 -11.77 0.43
CA GLU A 115 14.31 -12.92 0.10
C GLU A 115 13.07 -12.97 1.01
N GLY A 116 13.23 -12.72 2.31
CA GLY A 116 12.14 -12.64 3.28
C GLY A 116 11.13 -11.55 2.92
N LEU A 117 11.61 -10.34 2.62
CA LEU A 117 10.76 -9.24 2.15
C LEU A 117 10.03 -9.62 0.85
N GLY A 118 10.75 -10.22 -0.11
CA GLY A 118 10.17 -10.70 -1.36
C GLY A 118 9.03 -11.71 -1.13
N VAL A 119 9.23 -12.68 -0.24
CA VAL A 119 8.20 -13.67 0.14
C VAL A 119 7.00 -12.99 0.78
N MET A 120 7.22 -12.03 1.68
CA MET A 120 6.14 -11.30 2.34
C MET A 120 5.29 -10.50 1.34
N LEU A 121 5.92 -9.73 0.45
CA LEU A 121 5.22 -8.93 -0.56
C LEU A 121 4.51 -9.82 -1.59
N ALA A 122 5.12 -10.95 -1.97
CA ALA A 122 4.48 -11.94 -2.84
C ALA A 122 3.24 -12.56 -2.18
N ASN A 123 3.30 -12.88 -0.89
CA ASN A 123 2.15 -13.39 -0.13
C ASN A 123 1.02 -12.35 -0.05
N LEU A 124 1.35 -11.08 0.21
CA LEU A 124 0.38 -9.99 0.18
C LEU A 124 -0.27 -9.85 -1.20
N SER A 125 0.54 -9.86 -2.26
CA SER A 125 0.07 -9.79 -3.65
C SER A 125 -0.92 -10.92 -3.97
N ALA A 126 -0.54 -12.17 -3.64
CA ALA A 126 -1.38 -13.34 -3.88
C ALA A 126 -2.70 -13.28 -3.08
N ALA A 127 -2.65 -12.79 -1.84
CA ALA A 127 -3.85 -12.65 -1.01
C ALA A 127 -4.83 -11.58 -1.54
N LEU A 128 -4.32 -10.53 -2.19
CA LEU A 128 -5.13 -9.43 -2.73
C LEU A 128 -5.55 -9.62 -4.19
N ALA A 129 -4.90 -10.52 -4.93
CA ALA A 129 -5.10 -10.68 -6.36
C ALA A 129 -6.58 -10.87 -6.74
N GLU A 130 -7.28 -11.80 -6.07
CA GLU A 130 -8.70 -12.07 -6.32
C GLU A 130 -9.62 -10.99 -5.72
N PRO A 131 -9.54 -10.64 -4.41
CA PRO A 131 -10.45 -9.65 -3.83
C PRO A 131 -10.42 -8.27 -4.51
N VAL A 132 -9.24 -7.78 -4.89
CA VAL A 132 -9.10 -6.47 -5.54
C VAL A 132 -9.63 -6.53 -6.98
N ALA A 133 -9.34 -7.61 -7.71
CA ALA A 133 -9.82 -7.80 -9.07
C ALA A 133 -11.34 -7.93 -9.13
N GLU A 134 -11.95 -8.71 -8.23
CA GLU A 134 -13.40 -8.87 -8.16
C GLU A 134 -14.10 -7.54 -7.87
N MET A 135 -13.61 -6.76 -6.91
CA MET A 135 -14.20 -5.46 -6.59
C MET A 135 -14.03 -4.44 -7.73
N ALA A 136 -12.91 -4.47 -8.46
CA ALA A 136 -12.74 -3.66 -9.65
C ALA A 136 -13.72 -4.06 -10.77
N ASP A 137 -13.91 -5.37 -10.99
CA ASP A 137 -14.88 -5.91 -11.95
C ASP A 137 -16.31 -5.52 -11.58
N GLU A 138 -16.68 -5.63 -10.30
CA GLU A 138 -18.00 -5.21 -9.81
C GLU A 138 -18.26 -3.71 -10.04
N ALA A 139 -17.28 -2.86 -9.75
CA ALA A 139 -17.39 -1.42 -10.00
C ALA A 139 -17.55 -1.11 -11.50
N LEU A 140 -16.83 -1.83 -12.36
CA LEU A 140 -16.92 -1.67 -13.82
C LEU A 140 -18.23 -2.19 -14.40
N MET A 141 -18.85 -3.22 -13.80
CA MET A 141 -20.18 -3.69 -14.23
C MET A 141 -21.28 -2.64 -14.05
N MET A 142 -21.07 -1.66 -13.16
CA MET A 142 -22.00 -0.54 -12.96
C MET A 142 -21.77 0.60 -13.96
N ALA A 143 -20.68 0.57 -14.73
CA ALA A 143 -20.39 1.56 -15.75
C ALA A 143 -21.18 1.27 -17.03
N ASP A 144 -21.72 2.33 -17.67
CA ASP A 144 -22.38 2.20 -18.98
C ASP A 144 -21.38 1.86 -20.10
N GLU A 145 -20.18 2.45 -20.04
CA GLU A 145 -19.04 2.19 -20.92
C GLU A 145 -17.77 2.43 -20.09
N ALA A 146 -16.85 1.47 -20.07
CA ALA A 146 -15.58 1.59 -19.34
C ALA A 146 -14.40 1.30 -20.28
N PRO A 147 -13.31 2.06 -20.21
CA PRO A 147 -12.13 1.81 -21.04
C PRO A 147 -11.46 0.46 -20.74
N ASP A 148 -11.02 -0.26 -21.77
CA ASP A 148 -10.42 -1.60 -21.63
C ASP A 148 -9.20 -1.63 -20.67
N ALA A 149 -8.42 -0.55 -20.63
CA ALA A 149 -7.19 -0.48 -19.82
C ALA A 149 -7.42 -0.07 -18.35
N ILE A 150 -8.58 0.50 -18.01
CA ILE A 150 -8.79 1.15 -16.70
C ILE A 150 -8.80 0.14 -15.56
N ARG A 151 -9.26 -1.09 -15.83
CA ARG A 151 -9.30 -2.19 -14.87
C ARG A 151 -7.90 -2.52 -14.35
N ASP A 152 -6.94 -2.73 -15.24
CA ASP A 152 -5.59 -3.13 -14.87
C ASP A 152 -4.84 -1.99 -14.18
N LEU A 153 -5.13 -0.73 -14.55
CA LEU A 153 -4.65 0.45 -13.84
C LEU A 153 -5.18 0.51 -12.40
N ALA A 154 -6.48 0.30 -12.20
CA ALA A 154 -7.11 0.30 -10.88
C ALA A 154 -6.53 -0.80 -9.98
N VAL A 155 -6.47 -2.03 -10.48
CA VAL A 155 -5.93 -3.19 -9.75
C VAL A 155 -4.45 -2.97 -9.40
N GLY A 156 -3.65 -2.50 -10.37
CA GLY A 156 -2.24 -2.21 -10.15
C GLY A 156 -2.02 -1.11 -9.10
N ALA A 157 -2.81 -0.02 -9.16
CA ALA A 157 -2.71 1.08 -8.21
C ALA A 157 -3.09 0.65 -6.78
N ALA A 158 -4.14 -0.18 -6.63
CA ALA A 158 -4.55 -0.74 -5.35
C ALA A 158 -3.47 -1.66 -4.76
N GLN A 159 -2.85 -2.52 -5.58
CA GLN A 159 -1.74 -3.38 -5.15
C GLN A 159 -0.53 -2.56 -4.69
N GLN A 160 -0.13 -1.53 -5.45
CA GLN A 160 0.97 -0.65 -5.09
C GLN A 160 0.70 0.10 -3.78
N ALA A 161 -0.52 0.60 -3.58
CA ALA A 161 -0.91 1.24 -2.32
C ALA A 161 -0.84 0.25 -1.15
N ALA A 162 -1.32 -0.99 -1.33
CA ALA A 162 -1.24 -2.02 -0.30
C ALA A 162 0.22 -2.36 0.07
N PHE A 163 1.13 -2.45 -0.91
CA PHE A 163 2.56 -2.65 -0.64
C PHE A 163 3.16 -1.50 0.16
N GLY A 164 2.86 -0.26 -0.24
CA GLY A 164 3.31 0.92 0.50
C GLY A 164 2.80 0.95 1.95
N GLY A 165 1.54 0.62 2.17
CA GLY A 165 0.95 0.50 3.51
C GLY A 165 1.57 -0.63 4.35
N ALA A 166 1.86 -1.78 3.73
CA ALA A 166 2.52 -2.90 4.40
C ALA A 166 3.96 -2.56 4.80
N LEU A 167 4.71 -1.89 3.92
CA LEU A 167 6.08 -1.42 4.22
C LEU A 167 6.10 -0.43 5.38
N ALA A 168 5.16 0.54 5.42
CA ALA A 168 5.06 1.50 6.51
C ALA A 168 4.82 0.81 7.87
N LEU A 169 3.90 -0.16 7.90
CA LEU A 169 3.60 -0.91 9.13
C LEU A 169 4.74 -1.87 9.51
N ALA A 170 5.42 -2.47 8.53
CA ALA A 170 6.57 -3.33 8.76
C ALA A 170 7.74 -2.55 9.39
N ALA A 171 8.06 -1.37 8.84
CA ALA A 171 9.10 -0.51 9.38
C ALA A 171 8.79 -0.05 10.81
N ALA A 172 7.53 0.31 11.08
CA ALA A 172 7.09 0.69 12.42
C ALA A 172 7.18 -0.48 13.41
N ALA A 173 6.78 -1.68 13.01
CA ALA A 173 6.89 -2.87 13.84
C ALA A 173 8.34 -3.21 14.19
N LEU A 174 9.27 -2.98 13.25
CA LEU A 174 10.70 -3.14 13.48
C LEU A 174 11.22 -2.11 14.49
N GLU A 175 10.85 -0.84 14.34
CA GLU A 175 11.24 0.23 15.26
C GLU A 175 10.70 0.01 16.68
N MET A 176 9.44 -0.42 16.81
CA MET A 176 8.86 -0.81 18.09
C MET A 176 9.64 -1.95 18.75
N ALA A 177 10.09 -2.94 17.97
CA ALA A 177 10.82 -4.09 18.49
C ALA A 177 12.26 -3.74 18.92
N GLU A 178 12.93 -2.85 18.17
CA GLU A 178 14.31 -2.46 18.44
C GLU A 178 14.43 -1.45 19.60
N ASN A 179 13.51 -0.49 19.67
CA ASN A 179 13.62 0.67 20.56
C ASN A 179 12.61 0.67 21.72
N ASP A 180 11.71 -0.33 21.81
CA ASP A 180 10.55 -0.35 22.73
C ASP A 180 9.69 0.93 22.60
N ASP A 181 9.70 1.53 21.40
CA ASP A 181 9.01 2.79 21.12
C ASP A 181 7.62 2.51 20.54
N GLN A 182 6.62 2.52 21.42
CA GLN A 182 5.23 2.31 21.01
C GLN A 182 4.67 3.47 20.15
N ALA A 183 5.29 4.65 20.17
CA ALA A 183 4.85 5.79 19.37
C ALA A 183 5.05 5.55 17.86
N ALA A 184 6.05 4.76 17.46
CA ALA A 184 6.30 4.42 16.07
C ALA A 184 5.07 3.81 15.37
N GLY A 185 4.29 3.00 16.09
CA GLY A 185 3.04 2.44 15.57
C GLY A 185 1.96 3.51 15.32
N GLU A 186 1.86 4.53 16.17
CA GLU A 186 0.94 5.65 15.98
C GLU A 186 1.40 6.59 14.85
N GLU A 187 2.70 6.87 14.78
CA GLU A 187 3.31 7.69 13.72
C GLU A 187 3.12 7.06 12.34
N ALA A 188 3.22 5.73 12.24
CA ALA A 188 2.98 5.00 11.00
C ALA A 188 1.58 5.25 10.42
N LEU A 189 0.57 5.52 11.26
CA LEU A 189 -0.80 5.84 10.82
C LEU A 189 -0.86 7.13 10.00
N GLY A 190 0.09 8.06 10.21
CA GLY A 190 0.24 9.29 9.43
C GLY A 190 1.17 9.15 8.23
N HIS A 191 1.75 7.97 7.97
CA HIS A 191 2.68 7.80 6.86
C HIS A 191 1.98 7.93 5.50
N PRO A 192 2.49 8.72 4.53
CA PRO A 192 1.81 8.99 3.25
C PRO A 192 1.37 7.74 2.50
N LEU A 193 2.24 6.71 2.43
CA LEU A 193 1.90 5.47 1.74
C LEU A 193 0.79 4.66 2.43
N LEU A 194 0.70 4.72 3.77
CA LEU A 194 -0.41 4.08 4.48
C LEU A 194 -1.70 4.90 4.32
N LEU A 195 -1.62 6.23 4.35
CA LEU A 195 -2.76 7.11 4.08
C LEU A 195 -3.30 6.92 2.66
N ARG A 196 -2.44 6.72 1.65
CA ARG A 196 -2.85 6.36 0.29
C ARG A 196 -3.63 5.05 0.28
N TYR A 197 -3.14 4.01 0.96
CA TYR A 197 -3.88 2.76 1.13
C TYR A 197 -5.23 2.98 1.83
N ARG A 198 -5.30 3.84 2.86
CA ARG A 198 -6.55 4.11 3.58
C ARG A 198 -7.61 4.75 2.66
N LEU A 199 -7.22 5.56 1.67
CA LEU A 199 -8.17 6.09 0.68
C LEU A 199 -8.80 4.94 -0.13
N PHE A 200 -8.01 3.94 -0.53
CA PHE A 200 -8.54 2.72 -1.13
C PHE A 200 -9.38 1.87 -0.16
N GLU A 201 -9.01 1.82 1.11
CA GLU A 201 -9.79 1.11 2.14
C GLU A 201 -11.19 1.73 2.32
N MET A 202 -11.31 3.05 2.12
CA MET A 202 -12.57 3.79 2.06
C MET A 202 -13.34 3.61 0.75
N GLY A 203 -12.79 2.87 -0.21
CA GLY A 203 -13.42 2.60 -1.51
C GLY A 203 -13.17 3.65 -2.59
N ARG A 204 -12.21 4.56 -2.36
CA ARG A 204 -11.79 5.57 -3.33
C ARG A 204 -10.57 5.15 -4.11
N TRP A 205 -10.38 5.71 -5.29
CA TRP A 205 -9.15 5.52 -6.06
C TRP A 205 -8.42 6.87 -6.23
N PRO A 206 -7.30 7.07 -5.51
CA PRO A 206 -6.40 8.20 -5.75
C PRO A 206 -5.67 8.00 -7.09
N LEU A 207 -5.99 8.83 -8.08
CA LEU A 207 -5.50 8.69 -9.45
C LEU A 207 -4.13 9.36 -9.59
N ALA A 208 -4.10 10.68 -9.58
CA ALA A 208 -2.89 11.47 -9.74
C ALA A 208 -3.02 12.85 -9.07
N LEU A 209 -1.88 13.39 -8.62
CA LEU A 209 -1.76 14.80 -8.26
C LEU A 209 -1.37 15.62 -9.49
N SER A 210 -2.30 16.41 -10.01
CA SER A 210 -2.08 17.28 -11.17
C SER A 210 -2.09 18.75 -10.73
N GLY A 211 -0.91 19.38 -10.72
CA GLY A 211 -0.74 20.74 -10.23
C GLY A 211 -1.04 20.86 -8.74
N ARG A 212 -2.22 21.36 -8.38
CA ARG A 212 -2.67 21.53 -6.98
C ARG A 212 -3.94 20.71 -6.68
N SER A 213 -4.22 19.69 -7.48
CA SER A 213 -5.45 18.90 -7.34
C SER A 213 -5.13 17.42 -7.32
N LEU A 214 -5.50 16.75 -6.23
CA LEU A 214 -5.48 15.29 -6.14
C LEU A 214 -6.78 14.78 -6.75
N ASN A 215 -6.69 14.21 -7.94
CA ASN A 215 -7.83 13.58 -8.59
C ASN A 215 -8.17 12.30 -7.81
N LEU A 216 -9.37 12.27 -7.24
CA LEU A 216 -9.86 11.19 -6.41
C LEU A 216 -11.19 10.70 -6.96
N PHE A 217 -11.21 9.45 -7.42
CA PHE A 217 -12.41 8.79 -7.92
C PHE A 217 -13.17 8.13 -6.77
#